data_AF-A0A6B2L3X9-F1
#
_entry.id   AF-A0A6B2L3X9-F1
#
_cell.length_a   1.000
_cell.length_b   1.000
_cell.length_c   1.000
_cell.angle_alpha   90.00
_cell.angle_beta   90.00
_cell.angle_gamma   90.00
#
_symmetry.space_group_name_H-M   'P 1'
#
loop_
_entity.id
_entity.type
_entity.pdbx_description
1 polymer ?
#
loop_
_entity_poly.entity_id
_entity_poly.type
_entity_poly.pdbx_seq_one_letter_code
_entity_poly.pdbx_strand_id
1 'polypeptide(L)'
;MNKDGCDCVREEKMFPQLVFFALLAIACGRRMPDLDCPAYESVYLAIDNEITENPHLLPTLVRLAFHDCVGECCDGCLNFDDPHNAGLREAFEEIEEIYDDNNFDKVLSRSDFWQLAANVALVRGGMNKDCRVKPCPFFDLQYRYGRKDCSTSPVHDEADDAGSGLGDWKEVQRVLAGNFDLDDKEIVTLLGAHSLGGAHPKNSGFRYNWQDDFLTFDNSYYVNLINLRYKQEDAVSDTELEIEMGAEAEAADEVGVAAVGKGKKEKPVLLQFASTGKKLPNERRNPFEAPDEGLGESELLMLNVDMSLVREVQGVKNKKGDYTGELKCYSERYGKKVWIDPGVIDQVSTCEEAYTRDIVEDYAEHIEHFYDDFPAVWDKMNSHGTRGLKVPSSKDGSCGYCIPQGAYCVPGFEKSGSCCPGLKCDDYVCRPKTHREEEWYHYRN
;
A
#
# COMPACT_ATOMS: atom_id res chain seq x y z
N MET A 1 -17.51 -19.31 6.67
CA MET A 1 -16.86 -18.92 5.41
C MET A 1 -17.30 -19.90 4.33
N ASN A 2 -18.15 -19.44 3.42
CA ASN A 2 -18.45 -20.18 2.20
C ASN A 2 -17.13 -20.32 1.42
N LYS A 3 -16.81 -21.53 0.97
CA LYS A 3 -15.54 -21.88 0.29
C LYS A 3 -15.67 -21.85 -1.24
N ASP A 4 -16.77 -21.28 -1.72
CA ASP A 4 -17.00 -21.05 -3.14
C ASP A 4 -16.34 -19.70 -3.43
N GLY A 5 -15.25 -19.70 -4.20
CA GLY A 5 -14.53 -18.47 -4.56
C GLY A 5 -15.40 -17.50 -5.37
N CYS A 6 -14.82 -16.47 -5.98
CA CYS A 6 -15.54 -15.51 -6.85
C CYS A 6 -16.22 -16.14 -8.09
N ASP A 7 -16.35 -17.47 -8.15
CA ASP A 7 -17.11 -18.21 -9.14
C ASP A 7 -18.61 -17.97 -8.97
N CYS A 8 -19.06 -16.75 -9.29
CA CYS A 8 -20.44 -16.38 -9.60
C CYS A 8 -21.51 -17.21 -8.85
N VAL A 9 -21.53 -17.20 -7.52
CA VAL A 9 -22.63 -17.81 -6.78
C VAL A 9 -23.63 -16.70 -6.43
N ARG A 10 -24.61 -16.50 -7.31
CA ARG A 10 -25.92 -16.05 -6.85
C ARG A 10 -26.86 -17.25 -6.90
N GLU A 11 -26.90 -18.00 -5.79
CA GLU A 11 -28.08 -18.81 -5.47
C GLU A 11 -29.28 -17.85 -5.39
N GLU A 12 -30.09 -17.80 -6.45
CA GLU A 12 -31.43 -17.25 -6.32
C GLU A 12 -32.16 -18.09 -5.27
N LYS A 13 -32.53 -17.44 -4.15
CA LYS A 13 -33.41 -18.03 -3.14
C LYS A 13 -34.68 -18.52 -3.84
N MET A 14 -34.73 -19.83 -4.05
CA MET A 14 -35.81 -20.52 -4.76
C MET A 14 -37.09 -20.45 -3.91
N PHE A 15 -37.96 -19.49 -4.20
CA PHE A 15 -39.36 -19.55 -3.81
C PHE A 15 -40.00 -20.78 -4.46
N PRO A 16 -40.66 -21.69 -3.71
CA PRO A 16 -41.22 -22.87 -4.32
C PRO A 16 -42.61 -22.52 -4.84
N GLN A 17 -42.73 -22.20 -6.14
CA GLN A 17 -43.90 -22.58 -6.93
C GLN A 17 -43.74 -22.21 -8.43
N LEU A 18 -43.99 -23.23 -9.26
CA LEU A 18 -44.42 -23.16 -10.66
C LEU A 18 -43.35 -22.94 -11.75
N VAL A 19 -42.77 -24.07 -12.15
CA VAL A 19 -42.47 -24.52 -13.53
C VAL A 19 -42.71 -23.48 -14.64
N PHE A 20 -41.62 -22.91 -15.15
CA PHE A 20 -41.49 -22.53 -16.56
C PHE A 20 -40.06 -22.84 -17.02
N PHE A 21 -39.91 -23.89 -17.83
CA PHE A 21 -38.70 -24.13 -18.61
C PHE A 21 -38.60 -23.06 -19.69
N ALA A 22 -37.69 -22.11 -19.53
CA ALA A 22 -37.15 -21.30 -20.61
C ALA A 22 -35.66 -21.10 -20.37
N LEU A 23 -34.86 -21.55 -21.33
CA LEU A 23 -33.42 -21.36 -21.42
C LEU A 23 -33.05 -19.88 -21.21
N LEU A 24 -32.47 -19.57 -20.05
CA LEU A 24 -31.67 -18.36 -19.83
C LEU A 24 -30.33 -18.78 -19.23
N ALA A 25 -29.52 -19.47 -20.03
CA ALA A 25 -28.07 -19.39 -19.86
C ALA A 25 -27.66 -18.02 -20.44
N ILE A 26 -27.71 -16.97 -19.63
CA ILE A 26 -27.20 -15.64 -20.02
C ILE A 26 -25.86 -15.43 -19.33
N ALA A 27 -24.84 -15.47 -20.19
CA ALA A 27 -23.50 -14.91 -20.07
C ALA A 27 -22.71 -15.25 -18.78
N CYS A 28 -22.16 -16.46 -18.73
CA CYS A 28 -20.77 -16.54 -18.24
C CYS A 28 -19.95 -15.67 -19.22
N GLY A 29 -19.25 -14.66 -18.70
CA GLY A 29 -18.59 -13.61 -19.48
C GLY A 29 -17.76 -14.13 -20.64
N ARG A 30 -17.49 -13.25 -21.61
CA ARG A 30 -16.63 -13.57 -22.77
C ARG A 30 -15.31 -14.14 -22.25
N ARG A 31 -14.97 -15.38 -22.63
CA ARG A 31 -13.69 -15.98 -22.24
C ARG A 31 -12.58 -15.09 -22.81
N MET A 32 -11.87 -14.39 -21.94
CA MET A 32 -10.75 -13.53 -22.32
C MET A 32 -9.64 -14.37 -22.96
N PRO A 33 -8.90 -13.79 -23.92
CA PRO A 33 -7.72 -14.46 -24.48
C PRO A 33 -6.69 -14.72 -23.37
N ASP A 34 -5.78 -15.67 -23.60
CA ASP A 34 -4.62 -15.80 -22.74
C ASP A 34 -3.74 -14.55 -22.92
N LEU A 35 -3.28 -13.97 -21.80
CA LEU A 35 -2.44 -12.79 -21.79
C LEU A 35 -1.02 -13.16 -22.28
N ASP A 36 -0.72 -12.82 -23.52
CA ASP A 36 0.61 -12.99 -24.10
C ASP A 36 1.56 -11.85 -23.69
N CYS A 37 2.87 -12.04 -23.88
CA CYS A 37 3.85 -11.05 -23.43
C CYS A 37 3.73 -9.68 -24.10
N PRO A 38 3.51 -9.57 -25.42
CA PRO A 38 3.29 -8.25 -26.03
C PRO A 38 2.10 -7.50 -25.40
N ALA A 39 1.00 -8.19 -25.13
CA ALA A 39 -0.15 -7.58 -24.46
C ALA A 39 0.18 -7.20 -23.01
N TYR A 40 0.78 -8.10 -22.23
CA TYR A 40 1.23 -7.82 -20.87
C TYR A 40 2.19 -6.62 -20.80
N GLU A 41 3.21 -6.59 -21.66
CA GLU A 41 4.18 -5.49 -21.74
C GLU A 41 3.52 -4.16 -22.12
N SER A 42 2.52 -4.18 -23.01
CA SER A 42 1.79 -2.96 -23.38
C SER A 42 1.01 -2.38 -22.21
N VAL A 43 0.37 -3.22 -21.39
CA VAL A 43 -0.36 -2.82 -20.19
C VAL A 43 0.61 -2.33 -19.12
N TYR A 44 1.68 -3.08 -18.87
CA TYR A 44 2.73 -2.73 -17.92
C TYR A 44 3.32 -1.35 -18.22
N LEU A 45 3.69 -1.09 -19.48
CA LEU A 45 4.28 0.18 -19.89
C LEU A 45 3.29 1.35 -19.79
N ALA A 46 2.01 1.13 -20.09
CA ALA A 46 0.99 2.16 -19.94
C ALA A 46 0.87 2.59 -18.47
N ILE A 47 0.79 1.63 -17.55
CA ILE A 47 0.73 1.91 -16.11
C ILE A 47 2.02 2.54 -15.59
N ASP A 48 3.19 2.03 -16.00
CA ASP A 48 4.45 2.58 -15.54
C ASP A 48 4.69 4.03 -16.01
N ASN A 49 4.30 4.34 -17.25
CA ASN A 49 4.33 5.71 -17.74
C ASN A 49 3.45 6.62 -16.89
N GLU A 50 2.25 6.16 -16.52
CA GLU A 50 1.37 6.93 -15.64
C GLU A 50 2.00 7.17 -14.28
N ILE A 51 2.55 6.15 -13.62
CA ILE A 51 3.22 6.32 -12.32
C ILE A 51 4.47 7.22 -12.46
N THR A 52 5.09 7.26 -13.65
CA THR A 52 6.20 8.18 -13.93
C THR A 52 5.77 9.63 -13.96
N GLU A 53 4.63 9.91 -14.60
CA GLU A 53 4.08 11.26 -14.72
C GLU A 53 3.40 11.71 -13.42
N ASN A 54 2.82 10.75 -12.68
CA ASN A 54 2.03 10.92 -11.47
C ASN A 54 2.55 10.04 -10.31
N PRO A 55 3.71 10.37 -9.69
CA PRO A 55 4.33 9.51 -8.66
C PRO A 55 3.48 9.27 -7.39
N HIS A 56 2.47 10.11 -7.12
CA HIS A 56 1.53 9.91 -6.00
C HIS A 56 0.67 8.66 -6.15
N LEU A 57 0.51 8.16 -7.39
CA LEU A 57 -0.17 6.91 -7.66
C LEU A 57 0.57 5.70 -7.09
N LEU A 58 1.90 5.74 -7.00
CA LEU A 58 2.71 4.59 -6.60
C LEU A 58 2.22 3.95 -5.28
N PRO A 59 2.18 4.65 -4.14
CA PRO A 59 1.64 4.08 -2.91
C PRO A 59 0.12 3.80 -2.98
N THR A 60 -0.62 4.66 -3.71
CA THR A 60 -2.08 4.60 -3.74
C THR A 60 -2.60 3.38 -4.50
N LEU A 61 -1.91 2.95 -5.56
CA LEU A 61 -2.24 1.74 -6.32
C LEU A 61 -2.00 0.46 -5.52
N VAL A 62 -0.96 0.43 -4.68
CA VAL A 62 -0.73 -0.68 -3.74
C VAL A 62 -1.88 -0.79 -2.74
N ARG A 63 -2.34 0.36 -2.22
CA ARG A 63 -3.53 0.41 -1.36
C ARG A 63 -4.80 0.00 -2.10
N LEU A 64 -5.03 0.49 -3.33
CA LEU A 64 -6.18 0.11 -4.14
C LEU A 64 -6.28 -1.41 -4.31
N ALA A 65 -5.18 -2.07 -4.65
CA ALA A 65 -5.13 -3.53 -4.81
C ALA A 65 -5.39 -4.30 -3.51
N PHE A 66 -4.91 -3.80 -2.37
CA PHE A 66 -5.25 -4.39 -1.07
C PHE A 66 -6.75 -4.26 -0.78
N HIS A 67 -7.32 -3.08 -1.01
CA HIS A 67 -8.73 -2.80 -0.75
C HIS A 67 -9.67 -3.54 -1.69
N ASP A 68 -9.28 -3.81 -2.94
CA ASP A 68 -9.98 -4.73 -3.84
C ASP A 68 -9.97 -6.17 -3.29
N CYS A 69 -8.87 -6.62 -2.69
CA CYS A 69 -8.73 -7.99 -2.22
C CYS A 69 -9.27 -8.26 -0.81
N VAL A 70 -9.37 -7.24 0.06
CA VAL A 70 -9.70 -7.42 1.48
C VAL A 70 -11.16 -7.81 1.72
N GLY A 71 -12.02 -7.60 0.72
CA GLY A 71 -13.39 -8.07 0.67
C GLY A 71 -13.52 -9.59 0.50
N GLU A 72 -14.59 -10.05 -0.14
CA GLU A 72 -14.77 -11.49 -0.41
C GLU A 72 -13.68 -12.04 -1.32
N CYS A 73 -13.20 -11.24 -2.28
CA CYS A 73 -12.09 -11.58 -3.15
C CYS A 73 -11.63 -10.39 -4.00
N CYS A 74 -10.46 -10.52 -4.64
CA CYS A 74 -10.01 -9.54 -5.63
C CYS A 74 -10.84 -9.67 -6.92
N ASP A 75 -11.77 -8.75 -7.17
CA ASP A 75 -12.72 -8.85 -8.27
C ASP A 75 -12.99 -7.53 -9.02
N GLY A 76 -12.10 -6.54 -8.86
CA GLY A 76 -12.13 -5.30 -9.64
C GLY A 76 -13.34 -4.46 -9.29
N CYS A 77 -13.76 -4.47 -8.02
CA CYS A 77 -14.88 -3.73 -7.52
C CYS A 77 -14.57 -3.11 -6.16
N LEU A 78 -15.05 -1.88 -5.97
CA LEU A 78 -14.87 -1.18 -4.71
C LEU A 78 -16.07 -0.32 -4.37
N ASN A 79 -16.39 -0.23 -3.09
CA ASN A 79 -17.37 0.74 -2.58
C ASN A 79 -16.69 2.05 -2.22
N PHE A 80 -16.76 3.04 -3.12
CA PHE A 80 -16.18 4.36 -2.88
C PHE A 80 -16.96 5.24 -1.89
N ASP A 81 -18.14 4.82 -1.45
CA ASP A 81 -18.89 5.49 -0.37
C ASP A 81 -18.48 4.95 1.02
N ASP A 82 -17.69 3.87 1.07
CA ASP A 82 -17.08 3.37 2.30
C ASP A 82 -15.98 4.34 2.77
N PRO A 83 -16.03 4.88 4.01
CA PRO A 83 -14.98 5.71 4.57
C PRO A 83 -13.59 5.06 4.55
N HIS A 84 -13.50 3.72 4.62
CA HIS A 84 -12.22 3.01 4.55
C HIS A 84 -11.57 3.10 3.16
N ASN A 85 -12.34 3.41 2.12
CA ASN A 85 -11.88 3.60 0.74
C ASN A 85 -11.66 5.08 0.37
N ALA A 86 -11.84 6.00 1.33
CA ALA A 86 -11.60 7.42 1.11
C ALA A 86 -10.18 7.68 0.59
N GLY A 87 -10.06 8.58 -0.39
CA GLY A 87 -8.80 8.90 -1.07
C GLY A 87 -8.38 7.92 -2.18
N LEU A 88 -9.12 6.82 -2.42
CA LEU A 88 -8.82 5.91 -3.56
C LEU A 88 -9.43 6.37 -4.87
N ARG A 89 -10.45 7.23 -4.83
CA ARG A 89 -11.22 7.65 -6.02
C ARG A 89 -10.35 8.30 -7.10
N GLU A 90 -9.43 9.19 -6.72
CA GLU A 90 -8.57 9.91 -7.68
C GLU A 90 -7.66 8.94 -8.43
N ALA A 91 -6.92 8.08 -7.71
CA ALA A 91 -6.07 7.06 -8.32
C ALA A 91 -6.85 6.02 -9.15
N PHE A 92 -8.07 5.67 -8.71
CA PHE A 92 -8.98 4.83 -9.48
C PHE A 92 -9.39 5.49 -10.79
N GLU A 93 -9.80 6.76 -10.77
CA GLU A 93 -10.21 7.49 -11.97
C GLU A 93 -9.05 7.63 -12.97
N GLU A 94 -7.83 7.92 -12.49
CA GLU A 94 -6.61 7.98 -13.31
C GLU A 94 -6.30 6.63 -13.99
N ILE A 95 -6.34 5.51 -13.25
CA ILE A 95 -6.00 4.20 -13.81
C ILE A 95 -7.11 3.66 -14.73
N GLU A 96 -8.38 3.97 -14.46
CA GLU A 96 -9.50 3.56 -15.32
C GLU A 96 -9.49 4.28 -16.68
N GLU A 97 -9.07 5.54 -16.73
CA GLU A 97 -8.89 6.26 -18.01
C GLU A 97 -7.90 5.51 -18.90
N ILE A 98 -6.79 5.02 -18.34
CA ILE A 98 -5.81 4.21 -19.05
C ILE A 98 -6.42 2.89 -19.53
N TYR A 99 -7.19 2.23 -18.67
CA TYR A 99 -7.85 0.97 -18.99
C TYR A 99 -8.78 1.10 -20.21
N ASP A 100 -9.61 2.13 -20.19
CA ASP A 100 -10.63 2.38 -21.21
C ASP A 100 -10.00 2.90 -22.52
N ASP A 101 -9.12 3.90 -22.46
CA ASP A 101 -8.53 4.53 -23.66
C ASP A 101 -7.69 3.55 -24.47
N ASN A 102 -6.99 2.64 -23.80
CA ASN A 102 -6.16 1.62 -24.43
C ASN A 102 -6.96 0.36 -24.82
N ASN A 103 -8.26 0.30 -24.53
CA ASN A 103 -9.13 -0.86 -24.76
C ASN A 103 -8.57 -2.14 -24.08
N PHE A 104 -8.07 -2.01 -22.86
CA PHE A 104 -7.53 -3.13 -22.10
C PHE A 104 -8.61 -4.11 -21.63
N ASP A 105 -9.89 -3.72 -21.70
CA ASP A 105 -11.07 -4.61 -21.57
C ASP A 105 -11.08 -5.81 -22.52
N LYS A 106 -10.36 -5.71 -23.64
CA LYS A 106 -10.20 -6.81 -24.61
C LYS A 106 -9.04 -7.74 -24.29
N VAL A 107 -8.22 -7.37 -23.31
CA VAL A 107 -6.93 -7.99 -23.00
C VAL A 107 -6.96 -8.70 -21.65
N LEU A 108 -7.44 -8.02 -20.61
CA LEU A 108 -7.52 -8.53 -19.24
C LEU A 108 -8.73 -7.94 -18.49
N SER A 109 -9.13 -8.61 -17.42
CA SER A 109 -10.18 -8.10 -16.53
C SER A 109 -9.69 -6.84 -15.82
N ARG A 110 -10.64 -6.04 -15.35
CA ARG A 110 -10.32 -4.86 -14.54
C ARG A 110 -9.63 -5.26 -13.24
N SER A 111 -10.08 -6.33 -12.59
CA SER A 111 -9.40 -6.89 -11.42
C SER A 111 -7.95 -7.24 -11.73
N ASP A 112 -7.68 -7.95 -12.83
CA ASP A 112 -6.32 -8.26 -13.24
C ASP A 112 -5.49 -6.99 -13.52
N PHE A 113 -6.12 -5.94 -14.06
CA PHE A 113 -5.48 -4.67 -14.35
C PHE A 113 -5.10 -3.89 -13.09
N TRP A 114 -5.99 -3.77 -12.09
CA TRP A 114 -5.66 -3.14 -10.80
C TRP A 114 -4.51 -3.87 -10.08
N GLN A 115 -4.52 -5.20 -10.11
CA GLN A 115 -3.46 -5.99 -9.48
C GLN A 115 -2.13 -5.87 -10.24
N LEU A 116 -2.16 -5.74 -11.56
CA LEU A 116 -0.97 -5.42 -12.33
C LEU A 116 -0.45 -4.02 -11.98
N ALA A 117 -1.33 -3.05 -11.79
CA ALA A 117 -0.95 -1.69 -11.45
C ALA A 117 -0.22 -1.61 -10.10
N ALA A 118 -0.71 -2.33 -9.08
CA ALA A 118 0.01 -2.45 -7.82
C ALA A 118 1.34 -3.20 -7.95
N ASN A 119 1.42 -4.25 -8.77
CA ASN A 119 2.68 -4.93 -9.04
C ASN A 119 3.72 -3.99 -9.68
N VAL A 120 3.31 -3.18 -10.68
CA VAL A 120 4.18 -2.17 -11.31
C VAL A 120 4.64 -1.16 -10.26
N ALA A 121 3.73 -0.67 -9.42
CA ALA A 121 4.03 0.29 -8.37
C ALA A 121 5.05 -0.25 -7.34
N LEU A 122 4.89 -1.51 -6.88
CA LEU A 122 5.84 -2.16 -5.97
C LEU A 122 7.21 -2.31 -6.61
N VAL A 123 7.28 -2.85 -7.83
CA VAL A 123 8.54 -3.01 -8.58
C VAL A 123 9.24 -1.67 -8.73
N ARG A 124 8.50 -0.62 -9.10
CA ARG A 124 9.03 0.75 -9.22
C ARG A 124 9.50 1.31 -7.87
N GLY A 125 8.74 1.10 -6.80
CA GLY A 125 9.13 1.49 -5.45
C GLY A 125 10.43 0.83 -5.01
N GLY A 126 10.62 -0.46 -5.29
CA GLY A 126 11.86 -1.17 -5.02
C GLY A 126 13.04 -0.64 -5.84
N MET A 127 12.76 -0.15 -7.05
CA MET A 127 13.75 0.45 -7.95
C MET A 127 14.13 1.88 -7.56
N ASN A 128 13.37 2.56 -6.69
CA ASN A 128 13.75 3.90 -6.21
C ASN A 128 14.92 3.86 -5.21
N LYS A 129 15.16 2.71 -4.57
CA LYS A 129 16.29 2.51 -3.66
C LYS A 129 17.63 2.67 -4.40
N ASP A 130 18.49 3.55 -3.88
CA ASP A 130 19.82 3.79 -4.49
C ASP A 130 20.68 2.50 -4.47
N CYS A 131 20.87 1.93 -5.65
CA CYS A 131 21.59 0.66 -5.85
C CYS A 131 23.03 0.84 -6.36
N ARG A 132 23.70 1.93 -5.98
CA ARG A 132 25.13 2.18 -6.30
C ARG A 132 26.12 1.23 -5.63
N VAL A 133 25.71 0.45 -4.61
CA VAL A 133 26.55 -0.52 -3.90
C VAL A 133 26.07 -1.94 -4.19
N LYS A 134 27.01 -2.86 -4.54
CA LYS A 134 26.69 -4.25 -4.89
C LYS A 134 26.97 -5.23 -3.73
N PRO A 135 26.19 -6.32 -3.59
CA PRO A 135 24.96 -6.63 -4.34
C PRO A 135 23.82 -5.67 -3.98
N CYS A 136 22.97 -5.34 -4.96
CA CYS A 136 21.75 -4.56 -4.77
C CYS A 136 20.63 -5.56 -4.43
N PRO A 137 20.10 -5.56 -3.20
CA PRO A 137 18.95 -6.40 -2.87
C PRO A 137 17.75 -5.96 -3.71
N PHE A 138 17.03 -6.93 -4.27
CA PHE A 138 15.80 -6.71 -5.02
C PHE A 138 14.93 -7.96 -4.94
N PHE A 139 13.60 -7.79 -4.90
CA PHE A 139 12.63 -8.87 -4.86
C PHE A 139 12.09 -9.17 -6.25
N ASP A 140 11.78 -10.43 -6.53
CA ASP A 140 11.19 -10.83 -7.81
C ASP A 140 9.67 -11.01 -7.65
N LEU A 141 8.91 -10.03 -8.14
CA LEU A 141 7.45 -10.03 -8.01
C LEU A 141 6.79 -10.66 -9.23
N GLN A 142 6.36 -11.92 -9.10
CA GLN A 142 5.67 -12.62 -10.18
C GLN A 142 4.21 -12.19 -10.27
N TYR A 143 3.83 -11.58 -11.40
CA TYR A 143 2.43 -11.30 -11.70
C TYR A 143 1.69 -12.55 -12.20
N ARG A 144 0.45 -12.72 -11.75
CA ARG A 144 -0.48 -13.75 -12.24
C ARG A 144 -1.83 -13.13 -12.58
N TYR A 145 -2.45 -13.60 -13.65
CA TYR A 145 -3.73 -13.12 -14.18
C TYR A 145 -4.77 -14.26 -14.25
N GLY A 146 -6.03 -13.89 -14.44
CA GLY A 146 -7.18 -14.78 -14.53
C GLY A 146 -8.28 -14.45 -13.54
N ARG A 147 -8.21 -13.31 -12.85
CA ARG A 147 -9.29 -12.82 -11.99
C ARG A 147 -10.50 -12.46 -12.83
N LYS A 148 -11.68 -12.59 -12.24
CA LYS A 148 -12.93 -12.24 -12.90
C LYS A 148 -13.44 -10.96 -12.27
N ASP A 149 -13.92 -10.07 -13.12
CA ASP A 149 -14.61 -8.87 -12.64
C ASP A 149 -15.92 -9.27 -11.94
N CYS A 150 -16.24 -8.56 -10.86
CA CYS A 150 -17.55 -8.65 -10.24
C CYS A 150 -18.63 -8.16 -11.22
N SER A 151 -19.88 -8.57 -11.00
CA SER A 151 -20.97 -8.30 -11.95
C SER A 151 -21.32 -6.81 -12.13
N THR A 152 -20.89 -5.97 -11.20
CA THR A 152 -21.13 -4.51 -11.17
C THR A 152 -19.85 -3.70 -11.35
N SER A 153 -18.75 -4.34 -11.74
CA SER A 153 -17.45 -3.68 -11.91
C SER A 153 -17.53 -2.39 -12.71
N PRO A 154 -16.93 -1.28 -12.22
CA PRO A 154 -15.94 -1.22 -11.14
C PRO A 154 -16.45 -0.97 -9.70
N VAL A 155 -17.76 -0.98 -9.45
CA VAL A 155 -18.32 -0.50 -8.17
C VAL A 155 -19.28 -1.52 -7.56
N HIS A 156 -19.30 -1.60 -6.23
CA HIS A 156 -20.37 -2.25 -5.47
C HIS A 156 -20.79 -1.42 -4.26
N ASP A 157 -21.90 -1.79 -3.63
CA ASP A 157 -22.46 -1.08 -2.47
C ASP A 157 -22.04 -1.71 -1.12
N GLU A 158 -21.37 -2.87 -1.16
CA GLU A 158 -20.95 -3.61 0.04
C GLU A 158 -19.71 -2.96 0.66
N ALA A 159 -19.61 -2.94 1.99
CA ALA A 159 -18.44 -2.40 2.69
C ALA A 159 -17.50 -3.55 3.05
N ASP A 160 -16.23 -3.42 2.66
CA ASP A 160 -15.21 -4.42 2.93
C ASP A 160 -14.48 -4.09 4.22
N ASP A 161 -14.42 -5.06 5.13
CA ASP A 161 -13.83 -4.87 6.45
C ASP A 161 -12.30 -4.92 6.38
N ALA A 162 -11.70 -3.77 6.04
CA ALA A 162 -10.26 -3.55 6.06
C ALA A 162 -9.67 -3.38 7.49
N GLY A 163 -10.51 -3.48 8.52
CA GLY A 163 -10.13 -3.28 9.92
C GLY A 163 -9.91 -1.83 10.32
N SER A 164 -9.28 -1.65 11.50
CA SER A 164 -9.04 -0.34 12.09
C SER A 164 -7.56 -0.12 12.42
N GLY A 165 -7.00 0.99 11.93
CA GLY A 165 -5.65 1.45 12.32
C GLY A 165 -5.51 1.79 13.81
N LEU A 166 -6.62 1.96 14.53
CA LEU A 166 -6.65 2.13 15.99
C LEU A 166 -6.62 0.79 16.75
N GLY A 167 -6.67 -0.33 16.03
CA GLY A 167 -6.69 -1.67 16.58
C GLY A 167 -5.38 -2.10 17.24
N ASP A 168 -5.40 -3.30 17.79
CA ASP A 168 -4.22 -4.01 18.29
C ASP A 168 -3.90 -5.20 17.40
N TRP A 169 -2.89 -5.99 17.78
CA TRP A 169 -2.46 -7.18 17.03
C TRP A 169 -3.61 -8.15 16.71
N LYS A 170 -4.61 -8.26 17.61
CA LYS A 170 -5.78 -9.10 17.37
C LYS A 170 -6.64 -8.61 16.21
N GLU A 171 -6.69 -7.30 15.98
CA GLU A 171 -7.37 -6.72 14.83
C GLU A 171 -6.64 -7.07 13.54
N VAL A 172 -5.31 -6.95 13.55
CA VAL A 172 -4.45 -7.34 12.42
C VAL A 172 -4.66 -8.81 12.06
N GLN A 173 -4.61 -9.70 13.07
CA GLN A 173 -4.88 -11.13 12.86
C GLN A 173 -6.30 -11.38 12.35
N ARG A 174 -7.30 -10.67 12.88
CA ARG A 174 -8.70 -10.83 12.45
C ARG A 174 -8.88 -10.56 10.96
N VAL A 175 -8.25 -9.50 10.44
CA VAL A 175 -8.35 -9.11 9.03
C VAL A 175 -7.43 -9.98 8.18
N LEU A 176 -6.14 -10.02 8.50
CA LEU A 176 -5.14 -10.59 7.60
C LEU A 176 -5.07 -12.13 7.68
N ALA A 177 -5.12 -12.71 8.88
CA ALA A 177 -5.25 -14.17 9.00
C ALA A 177 -6.68 -14.62 8.62
N GLY A 178 -7.69 -13.80 8.93
CA GLY A 178 -9.08 -14.13 8.64
C GLY A 178 -9.42 -14.14 7.15
N ASN A 179 -8.99 -13.13 6.40
CA ASN A 179 -9.33 -12.97 4.99
C ASN A 179 -8.31 -13.70 4.11
N PHE A 180 -7.01 -13.62 4.42
CA PHE A 180 -5.96 -14.13 3.54
C PHE A 180 -5.26 -15.41 4.03
N ASP A 181 -5.67 -15.96 5.19
CA ASP A 181 -5.05 -17.14 5.82
C ASP A 181 -3.55 -16.95 6.10
N LEU A 182 -3.11 -15.71 6.38
CA LEU A 182 -1.72 -15.39 6.70
C LEU A 182 -1.34 -15.85 8.11
N ASP A 183 -0.15 -16.43 8.26
CA ASP A 183 0.47 -16.65 9.56
C ASP A 183 1.13 -15.35 10.10
N ASP A 184 1.62 -15.40 11.33
CA ASP A 184 2.18 -14.22 12.01
C ASP A 184 3.38 -13.61 11.27
N LYS A 185 4.24 -14.44 10.62
CA LYS A 185 5.36 -13.95 9.83
C LYS A 185 4.86 -13.30 8.55
N GLU A 186 3.96 -13.98 7.84
CA GLU A 186 3.34 -13.46 6.61
C GLU A 186 2.60 -12.14 6.86
N ILE A 187 1.95 -11.97 8.02
CA ILE A 187 1.33 -10.71 8.43
C ILE A 187 2.36 -9.59 8.57
N VAL A 188 3.45 -9.83 9.31
CA VAL A 188 4.54 -8.85 9.47
C VAL A 188 5.10 -8.47 8.10
N THR A 189 5.34 -9.46 7.24
CA THR A 189 5.82 -9.25 5.87
C THR A 189 4.87 -8.38 5.06
N LEU A 190 3.55 -8.64 5.07
CA LEU A 190 2.58 -7.86 4.28
C LEU A 190 2.50 -6.41 4.75
N LEU A 191 2.56 -6.16 6.07
CA LEU A 191 2.58 -4.81 6.64
C LEU A 191 3.82 -4.00 6.23
N GLY A 192 4.89 -4.65 5.76
CA GLY A 192 6.01 -3.97 5.09
C GLY A 192 5.61 -3.15 3.87
N ALA A 193 4.41 -3.33 3.30
CA ALA A 193 3.85 -2.43 2.28
C ALA A 193 3.75 -0.97 2.78
N HIS A 194 3.67 -0.74 4.10
CA HIS A 194 3.73 0.59 4.71
C HIS A 194 5.09 1.29 4.54
N SER A 195 6.12 0.66 3.95
CA SER A 195 7.27 1.41 3.43
C SER A 195 6.87 2.42 2.34
N LEU A 196 5.71 2.25 1.70
CA LEU A 196 5.19 3.18 0.71
C LEU A 196 4.11 4.09 1.28
N GLY A 197 4.23 5.38 0.98
CA GLY A 197 3.23 6.40 1.21
C GLY A 197 3.11 6.87 2.66
N GLY A 198 1.89 7.28 3.00
CA GLY A 198 1.54 7.85 4.27
C GLY A 198 0.04 7.95 4.45
N ALA A 199 -0.35 8.47 5.60
CA ALA A 199 -1.74 8.79 5.87
C ALA A 199 -2.03 10.27 5.64
N HIS A 200 -3.27 10.54 5.23
CA HIS A 200 -3.76 11.90 5.04
C HIS A 200 -5.02 12.11 5.89
N PRO A 201 -5.13 13.20 6.67
CA PRO A 201 -6.26 13.44 7.57
C PRO A 201 -7.62 13.35 6.91
N LYS A 202 -7.77 13.92 5.71
CA LYS A 202 -9.03 13.89 4.95
C LYS A 202 -9.45 12.49 4.51
N ASN A 203 -8.52 11.53 4.47
CA ASN A 203 -8.77 10.18 3.99
C ASN A 203 -8.97 9.20 5.15
N SER A 204 -8.20 9.33 6.23
CA SER A 204 -8.21 8.35 7.32
C SER A 204 -8.21 8.95 8.72
N GLY A 205 -8.14 10.27 8.87
CA GLY A 205 -7.94 10.97 10.15
C GLY A 205 -6.50 10.94 10.68
N PHE A 206 -5.61 10.14 10.08
CA PHE A 206 -4.18 10.10 10.42
C PHE A 206 -3.37 10.98 9.47
N ARG A 207 -2.20 11.47 9.93
CA ARG A 207 -1.25 12.24 9.11
C ARG A 207 0.14 11.63 9.17
N TYR A 208 0.98 12.08 8.24
CA TYR A 208 2.39 11.73 8.05
C TYR A 208 2.64 10.43 7.31
N ASN A 209 3.88 10.28 6.85
CA ASN A 209 4.38 9.10 6.18
C ASN A 209 4.99 8.13 7.20
N TRP A 210 5.03 6.85 6.86
CA TRP A 210 5.73 5.84 7.68
C TRP A 210 7.25 5.98 7.61
N GLN A 211 7.76 6.63 6.57
CA GLN A 211 9.17 6.93 6.36
C GLN A 211 9.37 8.20 5.53
N ASP A 212 10.57 8.79 5.59
CA ASP A 212 10.91 10.02 4.87
C ASP A 212 10.85 9.81 3.34
N ASP A 213 11.42 8.71 2.84
CA ASP A 213 11.42 8.35 1.43
C ASP A 213 10.21 7.48 1.08
N PHE A 214 9.02 8.09 1.16
CA PHE A 214 7.72 7.43 1.04
C PHE A 214 7.41 6.88 -0.37
N LEU A 215 8.29 7.05 -1.36
CA LEU A 215 8.17 6.41 -2.68
C LEU A 215 9.13 5.23 -2.84
N THR A 216 9.99 4.96 -1.87
CA THR A 216 10.93 3.85 -1.90
C THR A 216 10.39 2.67 -1.10
N PHE A 217 10.15 1.55 -1.79
CA PHE A 217 9.77 0.32 -1.12
C PHE A 217 11.03 -0.39 -0.63
N ASP A 218 11.36 -0.21 0.65
CA ASP A 218 12.50 -0.87 1.31
C ASP A 218 12.19 -1.27 2.75
N ASN A 219 13.20 -1.50 3.60
CA ASN A 219 13.01 -1.91 4.99
C ASN A 219 12.98 -0.75 6.01
N SER A 220 12.90 0.51 5.56
CA SER A 220 12.95 1.66 6.47
C SER A 220 11.74 1.72 7.42
N TYR A 221 10.57 1.18 7.03
CA TYR A 221 9.43 0.94 7.93
C TYR A 221 9.82 0.15 9.18
N TYR A 222 10.50 -1.01 9.02
CA TYR A 222 10.94 -1.84 10.13
C TYR A 222 12.07 -1.18 10.94
N VAL A 223 13.01 -0.53 10.25
CA VAL A 223 14.09 0.24 10.90
C VAL A 223 13.52 1.34 11.78
N ASN A 224 12.49 2.05 11.31
CA ASN A 224 11.82 3.10 12.05
C ASN A 224 11.11 2.53 13.29
N LEU A 225 10.33 1.45 13.13
CA LEU A 225 9.62 0.77 14.23
C LEU A 225 10.53 0.42 15.43
N ILE A 226 11.76 -0.01 15.16
CA ILE A 226 12.71 -0.44 16.20
C ILE A 226 13.53 0.72 16.78
N ASN A 227 13.90 1.70 15.96
CA ASN A 227 14.91 2.71 16.35
C ASN A 227 14.35 4.06 16.80
N LEU A 228 13.11 4.37 16.44
CA LEU A 228 12.49 5.65 16.78
C LEU A 228 11.84 5.61 18.16
N ARG A 229 11.62 6.80 18.72
CA ARG A 229 10.86 7.00 19.94
C ARG A 229 9.53 7.63 19.60
N TYR A 230 8.47 7.10 20.19
CA TYR A 230 7.11 7.44 19.82
C TYR A 230 6.38 8.10 20.98
N LYS A 231 5.71 9.22 20.70
CA LYS A 231 4.62 9.72 21.54
C LYS A 231 3.31 9.38 20.86
N GLN A 232 2.32 9.04 21.67
CA GLN A 232 0.94 8.96 21.22
C GLN A 232 0.41 10.38 21.05
N GLU A 233 -0.21 10.69 19.92
CA GLU A 233 -0.91 11.93 19.60
C GLU A 233 -2.37 11.63 19.33
N ASP A 234 -3.21 12.62 19.03
CA ASP A 234 -4.61 12.41 18.70
C ASP A 234 -4.89 12.53 17.19
N ALA A 235 -5.68 11.65 16.54
CA ALA A 235 -6.05 11.78 15.13
C ALA A 235 -6.93 13.00 14.85
N VAL A 236 -6.73 13.60 13.66
CA VAL A 236 -7.29 14.90 13.32
C VAL A 236 -8.77 14.76 13.01
N SER A 237 -9.58 15.65 13.59
CA SER A 237 -10.97 15.81 13.19
C SER A 237 -11.11 16.79 12.02
N ASP A 238 -12.18 16.67 11.22
CA ASP A 238 -12.49 17.64 10.16
C ASP A 238 -12.47 19.11 10.63
N THR A 239 -12.94 19.35 11.86
CA THR A 239 -12.92 20.69 12.49
C THR A 239 -11.54 21.25 12.77
N GLU A 240 -10.53 20.40 12.93
CA GLU A 240 -9.16 20.82 13.20
C GLU A 240 -8.39 21.11 11.90
N LEU A 241 -8.74 20.41 10.81
CA LEU A 241 -8.29 20.74 9.45
C LEU A 241 -8.77 22.14 9.00
N GLU A 242 -10.00 22.52 9.35
CA GLU A 242 -10.51 23.88 9.06
C GLU A 242 -9.75 24.96 9.83
N ILE A 243 -9.25 24.66 11.04
CA ILE A 243 -8.47 25.59 11.87
C ILE A 243 -7.04 25.73 11.34
N GLU A 244 -6.38 24.63 10.95
CA GLU A 244 -5.03 24.65 10.36
C GLU A 244 -5.02 25.39 9.02
N MET A 245 -6.02 25.17 8.16
CA MET A 245 -6.16 25.91 6.89
C MET A 245 -6.59 27.38 7.07
N GLY A 246 -7.06 27.75 8.27
CA GLY A 246 -7.51 29.10 8.63
C GLY A 246 -6.48 29.93 9.43
N ALA A 247 -5.28 29.40 9.71
CA ALA A 247 -4.28 30.03 10.56
C ALA A 247 -3.26 30.90 9.78
N GLU A 248 -3.70 31.69 8.80
CA GLU A 248 -3.04 32.92 8.39
C GLU A 248 -4.08 34.00 8.06
N ALA A 249 -4.61 34.65 9.09
CA ALA A 249 -5.27 35.93 8.96
C ALA A 249 -5.18 36.73 10.27
N GLU A 250 -4.10 37.49 10.45
CA GLU A 250 -4.14 38.62 11.36
C GLU A 250 -4.95 39.78 10.74
N ALA A 251 -6.13 40.06 11.30
CA ALA A 251 -6.43 41.31 12.04
C ALA A 251 -7.85 41.89 11.81
N ALA A 252 -8.50 42.18 12.96
CA ALA A 252 -9.58 43.14 13.26
C ALA A 252 -10.94 42.95 12.52
N ASP A 253 -12.12 42.93 13.16
CA ASP A 253 -12.68 43.92 14.09
C ASP A 253 -13.89 43.34 14.88
N GLU A 254 -14.29 43.98 15.98
CA GLU A 254 -15.38 43.58 16.89
C GLU A 254 -16.78 43.62 16.27
N VAL A 255 -17.63 42.58 16.47
CA VAL A 255 -19.04 42.70 16.92
C VAL A 255 -19.46 41.38 17.59
N GLY A 256 -19.94 41.44 18.85
CA GLY A 256 -20.40 40.27 19.61
C GLY A 256 -21.81 39.80 19.26
N VAL A 257 -22.06 38.48 19.40
CA VAL A 257 -23.39 37.89 19.62
C VAL A 257 -23.28 36.69 20.57
N ALA A 258 -24.30 36.56 21.41
CA ALA A 258 -24.41 35.77 22.62
C ALA A 258 -24.26 34.24 22.48
N ALA A 259 -23.81 33.64 23.58
CA ALA A 259 -23.73 32.20 23.81
C ALA A 259 -25.13 31.53 23.87
N VAL A 260 -25.23 30.32 23.31
CA VAL A 260 -26.29 29.36 23.64
C VAL A 260 -25.71 27.95 23.78
N GLY A 261 -25.95 27.35 24.95
CA GLY A 261 -26.30 25.92 25.07
C GLY A 261 -25.17 24.90 25.17
N LYS A 262 -24.73 24.61 26.39
CA LYS A 262 -23.94 23.42 26.75
C LYS A 262 -24.69 22.12 26.43
N GLY A 263 -24.09 21.27 25.59
CA GLY A 263 -24.28 19.83 25.60
C GLY A 263 -22.91 19.15 25.61
N LYS A 264 -22.55 18.47 26.69
CA LYS A 264 -21.33 17.64 26.75
C LYS A 264 -21.54 16.44 25.82
N LYS A 265 -21.08 16.53 24.57
CA LYS A 265 -20.76 15.35 23.78
C LYS A 265 -19.37 14.90 24.22
N GLU A 266 -19.28 13.70 24.77
CA GLU A 266 -18.00 13.01 24.96
C GLU A 266 -17.31 12.95 23.59
N LYS A 267 -16.15 13.61 23.48
CA LYS A 267 -15.35 13.61 22.26
C LYS A 267 -14.61 12.27 22.17
N PRO A 268 -14.63 11.55 21.04
CA PRO A 268 -13.73 10.42 20.85
C PRO A 268 -12.27 10.94 20.79
N VAL A 269 -11.38 10.23 21.48
CA VAL A 269 -9.94 10.52 21.58
C VAL A 269 -9.25 9.63 20.55
N LEU A 270 -9.20 10.06 19.30
CA LEU A 270 -8.57 9.32 18.20
C LEU A 270 -7.04 9.48 18.28
N LEU A 271 -6.16 8.59 17.79
CA LEU A 271 -4.69 8.69 17.99
C LEU A 271 -3.81 8.92 16.71
N GLN A 272 -2.61 9.49 16.88
CA GLN A 272 -1.53 9.75 15.91
C GLN A 272 -0.18 9.37 16.51
N PHE A 273 0.89 9.27 15.73
CA PHE A 273 2.26 9.15 16.28
C PHE A 273 3.20 10.00 15.43
N ALA A 274 4.04 10.79 16.09
CA ALA A 274 5.13 11.54 15.48
C ALA A 274 6.43 11.26 16.25
N SER A 275 7.51 11.00 15.53
CA SER A 275 8.86 10.82 16.09
C SER A 275 9.50 12.17 16.45
N THR A 276 10.38 12.17 17.46
CA THR A 276 11.41 13.22 17.64
C THR A 276 12.78 12.55 17.67
N GLY A 277 13.47 12.57 16.53
CA GLY A 277 14.74 11.89 16.31
C GLY A 277 15.88 12.87 16.01
N LYS A 278 16.84 12.96 16.92
CA LYS A 278 18.17 13.52 16.63
C LYS A 278 18.91 12.55 15.68
N LYS A 279 19.25 12.99 14.46
CA LYS A 279 20.21 12.28 13.60
C LYS A 279 21.55 12.12 14.34
N LEU A 280 22.08 10.90 14.40
CA LEU A 280 23.48 10.66 14.74
C LEU A 280 24.34 10.73 13.46
N PRO A 281 25.57 11.26 13.53
CA PRO A 281 26.35 11.59 12.35
C PRO A 281 26.97 10.32 11.77
N ASN A 282 26.66 10.02 10.50
CA ASN A 282 27.56 9.23 9.67
C ASN A 282 27.89 10.03 8.41
N GLU A 283 29.12 10.50 8.35
CA GLU A 283 29.66 11.31 7.27
C GLU A 283 29.82 10.49 5.99
N ARG A 284 29.12 10.91 4.93
CA ARG A 284 29.67 11.13 3.59
C ARG A 284 28.65 11.91 2.75
N ARG A 285 28.87 13.22 2.60
CA ARG A 285 28.04 14.14 1.81
C ARG A 285 28.17 13.87 0.30
N ASN A 286 27.04 13.91 -0.40
CA ASN A 286 26.91 13.88 -1.86
C ASN A 286 27.00 15.32 -2.41
N PRO A 287 27.79 15.61 -3.45
CA PRO A 287 28.02 16.97 -3.97
C PRO A 287 26.86 17.62 -4.77
N PHE A 288 25.62 17.14 -4.66
CA PHE A 288 24.44 17.70 -5.35
C PHE A 288 23.29 18.08 -4.40
N GLU A 289 23.60 18.59 -3.21
CA GLU A 289 22.60 19.22 -2.34
C GLU A 289 22.16 20.57 -2.91
N ALA A 290 20.86 20.70 -3.18
CA ALA A 290 20.18 22.00 -3.24
C ALA A 290 20.30 22.71 -1.87
N PRO A 291 20.26 24.05 -1.81
CA PRO A 291 20.58 24.78 -0.59
C PRO A 291 19.62 24.42 0.55
N ASP A 292 20.24 24.09 1.68
CA ASP A 292 19.68 23.82 3.00
C ASP A 292 18.90 25.06 3.50
N GLU A 293 17.59 25.07 3.25
CA GLU A 293 16.63 25.90 3.97
C GLU A 293 15.90 25.03 4.99
N GLY A 294 16.52 24.86 6.17
CA GLY A 294 15.85 24.62 7.46
C GLY A 294 14.68 23.65 7.47
N LEU A 295 14.93 22.36 7.24
CA LEU A 295 13.92 21.32 7.46
C LEU A 295 13.88 20.95 8.95
N GLY A 296 12.72 21.19 9.58
CA GLY A 296 12.39 20.66 10.91
C GLY A 296 12.51 19.13 10.96
N GLU A 297 12.53 18.54 12.17
CA GLU A 297 12.49 17.08 12.34
C GLU A 297 11.29 16.52 11.55
N SER A 298 11.52 15.54 10.66
CA SER A 298 10.43 14.89 9.93
C SER A 298 9.58 14.09 10.92
N GLU A 299 8.29 14.40 10.93
CA GLU A 299 7.32 13.69 11.74
C GLU A 299 6.87 12.44 10.98
N LEU A 300 7.08 11.27 11.57
CA LEU A 300 6.78 9.97 10.98
C LEU A 300 5.68 9.25 11.76
N LEU A 301 4.79 8.57 11.02
CA LEU A 301 3.65 7.81 11.53
C LEU A 301 4.02 6.35 11.80
N MET A 302 3.45 5.81 12.88
CA MET A 302 3.17 4.38 13.04
C MET A 302 1.78 4.27 13.64
N LEU A 303 0.88 3.47 13.09
CA LEU A 303 -0.45 3.24 13.65
C LEU A 303 -0.38 2.35 14.91
N ASN A 304 -1.47 2.24 15.65
CA ASN A 304 -1.54 1.31 16.79
C ASN A 304 -1.26 -0.13 16.34
N VAL A 305 -1.77 -0.50 15.17
CA VAL A 305 -1.55 -1.79 14.53
C VAL A 305 -0.08 -2.01 14.12
N ASP A 306 0.62 -0.97 13.65
CA ASP A 306 2.05 -1.05 13.35
C ASP A 306 2.88 -1.24 14.63
N MET A 307 2.57 -0.46 15.67
CA MET A 307 3.24 -0.55 16.96
C MET A 307 3.01 -1.91 17.64
N SER A 308 1.88 -2.56 17.35
CA SER A 308 1.57 -3.89 17.87
C SER A 308 2.51 -5.00 17.36
N LEU A 309 3.29 -4.73 16.30
CA LEU A 309 4.32 -5.65 15.82
C LEU A 309 5.54 -5.74 16.75
N VAL A 310 5.78 -4.70 17.55
CA VAL A 310 6.98 -4.58 18.41
C VAL A 310 6.65 -4.44 19.89
N ARG A 311 5.41 -4.09 20.24
CA ARG A 311 4.93 -3.92 21.63
C ARG A 311 3.57 -4.57 21.84
N GLU A 312 3.37 -5.21 22.99
CA GLU A 312 2.09 -5.77 23.43
C GLU A 312 1.09 -4.69 23.89
N VAL A 313 0.65 -3.87 22.94
CA VAL A 313 -0.38 -2.85 23.15
C VAL A 313 -1.78 -3.43 22.99
N GLN A 314 -2.73 -2.92 23.77
CA GLN A 314 -4.14 -3.35 23.76
C GLN A 314 -5.02 -2.15 23.43
N GLY A 315 -5.66 -2.21 22.26
CA GLY A 315 -6.63 -1.22 21.82
C GLY A 315 -7.90 -1.32 22.64
N VAL A 316 -8.36 -0.21 23.18
CA VAL A 316 -9.61 -0.17 23.96
C VAL A 316 -10.80 -0.04 23.02
N LYS A 317 -11.84 -0.85 23.28
CA LYS A 317 -13.11 -0.79 22.55
C LYS A 317 -14.19 -0.15 23.42
N ASN A 318 -15.04 0.65 22.79
CA ASN A 318 -16.24 1.19 23.41
C ASN A 318 -17.32 0.09 23.57
N LYS A 319 -18.49 0.44 24.12
CA LYS A 319 -19.59 -0.53 24.33
C LYS A 319 -20.21 -1.07 23.03
N LYS A 320 -20.00 -0.40 21.90
CA LYS A 320 -20.46 -0.81 20.56
C LYS A 320 -19.45 -1.73 19.87
N GLY A 321 -18.22 -1.82 20.40
CA GLY A 321 -17.14 -2.62 19.82
C GLY A 321 -16.14 -1.81 18.98
N ASP A 322 -16.34 -0.50 18.83
CA ASP A 322 -15.42 0.35 18.05
C ASP A 322 -14.19 0.67 18.89
N TYR A 323 -13.01 0.65 18.27
CA TYR A 323 -11.77 1.10 18.92
C TYR A 323 -11.87 2.59 19.26
N THR A 324 -11.53 2.94 20.52
CA THR A 324 -11.62 4.31 21.02
C THR A 324 -10.43 5.15 20.64
N GLY A 325 -9.34 4.53 20.19
CA GLY A 325 -8.00 5.12 20.09
C GLY A 325 -7.15 4.72 21.28
N GLU A 326 -7.65 4.84 22.52
CA GLU A 326 -6.86 4.62 23.74
C GLU A 326 -6.12 3.27 23.77
N LEU A 327 -4.85 3.34 24.17
CA LEU A 327 -3.98 2.17 24.36
C LEU A 327 -3.67 1.93 25.84
N LYS A 328 -3.56 0.65 26.17
CA LYS A 328 -3.00 0.17 27.44
C LYS A 328 -2.11 -1.03 27.19
N CYS A 329 -1.14 -1.26 28.06
CA CYS A 329 -0.29 -2.43 28.01
C CYS A 329 0.11 -2.87 29.41
N TYR A 330 0.63 -4.09 29.55
CA TYR A 330 1.37 -4.43 30.76
C TYR A 330 2.79 -3.87 30.64
N SER A 331 3.26 -3.23 31.71
CA SER A 331 4.62 -2.71 31.78
C SER A 331 5.41 -3.47 32.83
N GLU A 332 6.46 -4.18 32.40
CA GLU A 332 7.39 -4.87 33.31
C GLU A 332 8.06 -3.88 34.27
N ARG A 333 8.43 -2.70 33.76
CA ARG A 333 9.06 -1.62 34.53
C ARG A 333 8.24 -1.25 35.77
N TYR A 334 6.92 -1.23 35.65
CA TYR A 334 6.00 -0.86 36.74
C TYR A 334 5.31 -2.05 37.40
N GLY A 335 5.49 -3.27 36.87
CA GLY A 335 4.84 -4.49 37.35
C GLY A 335 3.31 -4.43 37.30
N LYS A 336 2.73 -3.66 36.38
CA LYS A 336 1.27 -3.45 36.29
C LYS A 336 0.84 -3.00 34.90
N LYS A 337 -0.47 -3.06 34.65
CA LYS A 337 -1.08 -2.42 33.48
C LYS A 337 -1.02 -0.90 33.60
N VAL A 338 -0.59 -0.26 32.52
CA VAL A 338 -0.50 1.19 32.37
C VAL A 338 -1.28 1.62 31.14
N TRP A 339 -1.80 2.85 31.19
CA TRP A 339 -2.31 3.53 30.01
C TRP A 339 -1.15 4.23 29.31
N ILE A 340 -1.26 4.35 27.99
CA ILE A 340 -0.34 5.19 27.22
C ILE A 340 -1.00 6.56 27.10
N ASP A 341 -0.37 7.54 27.74
CA ASP A 341 -0.86 8.90 27.87
C ASP A 341 -0.46 9.71 26.64
N PRO A 342 -1.40 10.38 25.96
CA PRO A 342 -1.08 11.25 24.83
C PRO A 342 -0.04 12.32 25.18
N GLY A 343 0.87 12.57 24.26
CA GLY A 343 1.96 13.53 24.34
C GLY A 343 3.20 13.04 25.11
N VAL A 344 3.14 11.89 25.78
CA VAL A 344 4.29 11.36 26.53
C VAL A 344 5.22 10.58 25.62
N ILE A 345 6.38 11.18 25.33
CA ILE A 345 7.42 10.58 24.50
C ILE A 345 7.94 9.29 25.12
N ASP A 346 7.98 8.25 24.30
CA ASP A 346 8.56 6.94 24.55
C ASP A 346 7.89 6.18 25.71
N GLN A 347 6.64 6.49 26.06
CA GLN A 347 5.93 5.70 27.08
C GLN A 347 5.64 4.28 26.60
N VAL A 348 5.40 4.09 25.31
CA VAL A 348 5.11 2.78 24.71
C VAL A 348 6.30 1.81 24.81
N SER A 349 7.53 2.31 24.93
CA SER A 349 8.72 1.47 25.16
C SER A 349 8.72 0.78 26.52
N THR A 350 7.85 1.21 27.44
CA THR A 350 7.65 0.56 28.74
C THR A 350 6.73 -0.67 28.68
N CYS A 351 6.04 -0.89 27.56
CA CYS A 351 5.23 -2.07 27.32
C CYS A 351 6.12 -3.30 27.07
N GLU A 352 5.60 -4.48 27.46
CA GLU A 352 6.17 -5.77 27.05
C GLU A 352 6.39 -5.81 25.53
N GLU A 353 7.43 -6.53 25.14
CA GLU A 353 7.76 -6.73 23.72
C GLU A 353 6.76 -7.68 23.09
N ALA A 354 6.30 -7.34 21.88
CA ALA A 354 5.45 -8.23 21.09
C ALA A 354 6.24 -9.48 20.69
N TYR A 355 5.55 -10.61 20.63
CA TYR A 355 6.19 -11.87 20.24
C TYR A 355 6.63 -11.91 18.76
N THR A 356 6.13 -10.99 17.93
CA THR A 356 6.51 -10.80 16.52
C THR A 356 7.74 -9.90 16.33
N ARG A 357 8.27 -9.33 17.43
CA ARG A 357 9.34 -8.34 17.37
C ARG A 357 10.62 -8.88 16.74
N ASP A 358 10.95 -10.14 16.95
CA ASP A 358 12.13 -10.80 16.37
C ASP A 358 12.08 -10.83 14.84
N ILE A 359 10.90 -11.00 14.24
CA ILE A 359 10.69 -10.92 12.79
C ILE A 359 10.93 -9.48 12.30
N VAL A 360 10.42 -8.48 13.03
CA VAL A 360 10.62 -7.06 12.71
C VAL A 360 12.10 -6.68 12.78
N GLU A 361 12.82 -7.14 13.81
CA GLU A 361 14.26 -6.92 13.98
C GLU A 361 15.05 -7.59 12.84
N ASP A 362 14.69 -8.82 12.46
CA ASP A 362 15.32 -9.50 11.33
C ASP A 362 15.17 -8.72 10.01
N TYR A 363 13.97 -8.22 9.70
CA TYR A 363 13.74 -7.41 8.50
C TYR A 363 14.38 -6.02 8.56
N ALA A 364 14.47 -5.42 9.76
CA ALA A 364 15.19 -4.17 9.96
C ALA A 364 16.70 -4.32 9.71
N GLU A 365 17.29 -5.47 10.09
CA GLU A 365 18.71 -5.76 9.91
C GLU A 365 19.04 -6.29 8.50
N HIS A 366 18.17 -7.12 7.92
CA HIS A 366 18.41 -7.89 6.70
C HIS A 366 17.27 -7.68 5.69
N ILE A 367 17.40 -6.65 4.85
CA ILE A 367 16.42 -6.35 3.80
C ILE A 367 16.21 -7.51 2.82
N GLU A 368 17.23 -8.34 2.61
CA GLU A 368 17.15 -9.54 1.78
C GLU A 368 16.12 -10.55 2.31
N HIS A 369 15.95 -10.68 3.62
CA HIS A 369 14.95 -11.59 4.18
C HIS A 369 13.53 -11.06 3.91
N PHE A 370 13.33 -9.75 4.10
CA PHE A 370 12.06 -9.11 3.75
C PHE A 370 11.74 -9.27 2.25
N TYR A 371 12.72 -9.00 1.38
CA TYR A 371 12.56 -9.12 -0.07
C TYR A 371 12.39 -10.55 -0.56
N ASP A 372 12.95 -11.55 0.13
CA ASP A 372 12.76 -12.96 -0.20
C ASP A 372 11.36 -13.45 0.21
N ASP A 373 10.80 -12.96 1.32
CA ASP A 373 9.47 -13.36 1.81
C ASP A 373 8.31 -12.61 1.12
N PHE A 374 8.47 -11.30 0.87
CA PHE A 374 7.37 -10.42 0.42
C PHE A 374 6.65 -10.88 -0.85
N PRO A 375 7.33 -11.35 -1.92
CA PRO A 375 6.64 -11.78 -3.14
C PRO A 375 5.62 -12.90 -2.92
N ALA A 376 5.94 -13.89 -2.06
CA ALA A 376 5.05 -15.01 -1.80
C ALA A 376 3.82 -14.58 -0.98
N VAL A 377 4.02 -13.67 -0.03
CA VAL A 377 2.95 -13.12 0.81
C VAL A 377 2.04 -12.20 0.00
N TRP A 378 2.63 -11.32 -0.81
CA TRP A 378 1.87 -10.47 -1.72
C TRP A 378 1.03 -11.32 -2.68
N ASP A 379 1.61 -12.37 -3.27
CA ASP A 379 0.89 -13.29 -4.15
C ASP A 379 -0.28 -14.01 -3.46
N LYS A 380 -0.14 -14.38 -2.18
CA LYS A 380 -1.22 -15.00 -1.38
C LYS A 380 -2.40 -14.05 -1.20
N MET A 381 -2.14 -12.78 -0.85
CA MET A 381 -3.16 -11.73 -0.76
C MET A 381 -3.78 -11.43 -2.14
N ASN A 382 -2.94 -11.22 -3.16
CA ASN A 382 -3.35 -10.83 -4.50
C ASN A 382 -4.11 -11.94 -5.24
N SER A 383 -4.04 -13.18 -4.75
CA SER A 383 -4.80 -14.34 -5.27
C SER A 383 -6.06 -14.64 -4.46
N HIS A 384 -6.42 -13.78 -3.49
CA HIS A 384 -7.55 -14.02 -2.60
C HIS A 384 -8.85 -14.25 -3.37
N GLY A 385 -9.55 -15.33 -3.00
CA GLY A 385 -10.82 -15.77 -3.60
C GLY A 385 -10.75 -16.26 -5.05
N THR A 386 -9.59 -16.19 -5.71
CA THR A 386 -9.40 -16.66 -7.09
C THR A 386 -8.51 -17.89 -7.16
N ARG A 387 -8.84 -18.84 -8.05
CA ARG A 387 -8.04 -20.05 -8.30
C ARG A 387 -7.65 -20.17 -9.76
N GLY A 388 -6.57 -20.89 -10.02
CA GLY A 388 -6.14 -21.20 -11.39
C GLY A 388 -5.55 -20.00 -12.15
N LEU A 389 -5.03 -19.02 -11.41
CA LEU A 389 -4.30 -17.90 -12.00
C LEU A 389 -3.11 -18.41 -12.81
N LYS A 390 -2.83 -17.72 -13.90
CA LYS A 390 -1.79 -18.04 -14.88
C LYS A 390 -0.71 -16.96 -14.85
N VAL A 391 0.51 -17.36 -15.20
CA VAL A 391 1.59 -16.41 -15.46
C VAL A 391 1.49 -15.98 -16.93
N PRO A 392 1.70 -14.69 -17.26
CA PRO A 392 1.87 -14.27 -18.64
C PRO A 392 2.95 -15.13 -19.31
N SER A 393 2.74 -15.59 -20.55
CA SER A 393 3.70 -16.51 -21.19
C SER A 393 3.92 -16.21 -22.67
N SER A 394 5.16 -16.40 -23.10
CA SER A 394 5.58 -16.45 -24.50
C SER A 394 6.06 -17.86 -24.85
N LYS A 395 6.22 -18.13 -26.16
CA LYS A 395 6.76 -19.41 -26.66
C LYS A 395 8.20 -19.71 -26.22
N ASP A 396 8.95 -18.69 -25.81
CA ASP A 396 10.34 -18.77 -25.31
C ASP A 396 10.45 -18.62 -23.78
N GLY A 397 9.33 -18.41 -23.06
CA GLY A 397 9.28 -18.43 -21.60
C GLY A 397 9.82 -17.19 -20.89
N SER A 398 10.04 -16.07 -21.60
CA SER A 398 10.67 -14.86 -21.06
C SER A 398 9.69 -13.72 -20.71
N CYS A 399 8.45 -14.02 -20.36
CA CYS A 399 7.54 -12.99 -19.86
C CYS A 399 7.98 -12.53 -18.47
N GLY A 400 8.32 -11.26 -18.34
CA GLY A 400 8.68 -10.64 -17.07
C GLY A 400 8.48 -9.13 -17.13
N TYR A 401 8.47 -8.47 -15.96
CA TYR A 401 8.55 -7.01 -15.93
C TYR A 401 9.88 -6.55 -16.53
N CYS A 402 9.89 -5.36 -17.11
CA CYS A 402 11.10 -4.73 -17.60
C CYS A 402 11.35 -3.44 -16.83
N ILE A 403 12.61 -3.05 -16.69
CA ILE A 403 12.99 -1.83 -15.96
C ILE A 403 12.72 -0.62 -16.86
N PRO A 404 11.86 0.32 -16.45
CA PRO A 404 11.46 1.45 -17.27
C PRO A 404 12.54 2.53 -17.35
N GLN A 405 12.33 3.53 -18.21
CA GLN A 405 13.29 4.61 -18.37
C GLN A 405 13.41 5.43 -17.07
N GLY A 406 14.64 5.72 -16.65
CA GLY A 406 14.91 6.52 -15.46
C GLY A 406 14.98 5.72 -14.15
N ALA A 407 14.50 4.48 -14.13
CA ALA A 407 14.62 3.59 -12.98
C ALA A 407 16.04 3.00 -12.86
N TYR A 408 16.45 2.67 -11.63
CA TYR A 408 17.73 2.04 -11.38
C TYR A 408 17.77 0.61 -11.93
N CYS A 409 18.89 0.26 -12.53
CA CYS A 409 19.17 -1.07 -13.09
C CYS A 409 20.56 -1.53 -12.66
N VAL A 410 20.76 -2.83 -12.57
CA VAL A 410 22.05 -3.39 -12.14
C VAL A 410 22.69 -4.15 -13.32
N PRO A 411 23.78 -3.64 -13.91
CA PRO A 411 24.47 -4.35 -14.99
C PRO A 411 24.91 -5.75 -14.55
N GLY A 412 24.42 -6.78 -15.27
CA GLY A 412 24.74 -8.18 -15.03
C GLY A 412 23.94 -8.86 -13.92
N PHE A 413 22.88 -8.24 -13.41
CA PHE A 413 21.96 -8.85 -12.45
C PHE A 413 20.64 -9.18 -13.13
N GLU A 414 20.47 -10.45 -13.50
CA GLU A 414 19.29 -10.93 -14.23
C GLU A 414 18.00 -10.80 -13.40
N LYS A 415 18.12 -10.76 -12.07
CA LYS A 415 16.99 -10.66 -11.12
C LYS A 415 16.36 -9.26 -11.00
N SER A 416 17.04 -8.17 -11.39
CA SER A 416 16.41 -6.84 -11.42
C SER A 416 15.57 -6.62 -12.69
N GLY A 417 15.48 -7.61 -13.59
CA GLY A 417 14.92 -7.46 -14.92
C GLY A 417 15.90 -6.80 -15.91
N SER A 418 15.63 -6.95 -17.20
CA SER A 418 16.29 -6.16 -18.25
C SER A 418 15.56 -4.83 -18.41
N CYS A 419 16.25 -3.76 -18.80
CA CYS A 419 15.56 -2.54 -19.22
C CYS A 419 14.55 -2.84 -20.33
N CYS A 420 13.42 -2.11 -20.33
CA CYS A 420 12.38 -2.27 -21.32
C CYS A 420 12.89 -2.15 -22.76
N PRO A 421 12.21 -2.76 -23.75
CA PRO A 421 12.59 -2.67 -25.15
C PRO A 421 12.88 -1.23 -25.57
N GLY A 422 14.03 -1.01 -26.22
CA GLY A 422 14.50 0.34 -26.61
C GLY A 422 15.38 1.04 -25.57
N LEU A 423 15.50 0.49 -24.35
CA LEU A 423 16.36 1.01 -23.28
C LEU A 423 17.60 0.12 -23.06
N LYS A 424 18.65 0.69 -22.48
CA LYS A 424 19.84 -0.02 -21.99
C LYS A 424 20.17 0.45 -20.59
N CYS A 425 20.74 -0.44 -19.78
CA CYS A 425 21.25 -0.05 -18.48
C CYS A 425 22.56 0.73 -18.66
N ASP A 426 22.55 2.02 -18.35
CA ASP A 426 23.67 2.95 -18.55
C ASP A 426 23.87 3.79 -17.30
N ASP A 427 25.04 3.66 -16.67
CA ASP A 427 25.34 4.20 -15.34
C ASP A 427 24.28 3.87 -14.28
N TYR A 428 23.91 2.58 -14.19
CA TYR A 428 22.93 2.04 -13.26
C TYR A 428 21.51 2.59 -13.42
N VAL A 429 21.20 3.25 -14.53
CA VAL A 429 19.86 3.75 -14.84
C VAL A 429 19.45 3.28 -16.23
N CYS A 430 18.20 2.87 -16.40
CA CYS A 430 17.70 2.54 -17.74
C CYS A 430 17.53 3.81 -18.56
N ARG A 431 18.31 3.93 -19.63
CA ARG A 431 18.30 5.09 -20.53
C ARG A 431 17.93 4.65 -21.94
N PRO A 432 17.40 5.55 -22.79
CA PRO A 432 17.25 5.27 -24.21
C PRO A 432 18.55 4.70 -24.77
N LYS A 433 18.45 3.67 -25.60
CA LYS A 433 19.57 3.25 -26.43
C LYS A 433 19.91 4.44 -27.32
N THR A 434 20.92 5.22 -26.94
CA THR A 434 21.50 6.20 -27.85
C THR A 434 21.98 5.40 -29.06
N HIS A 435 21.34 5.62 -30.21
CA HIS A 435 21.96 5.28 -31.49
C HIS A 435 23.26 6.07 -31.51
N ARG A 436 24.37 5.46 -31.08
CA ARG A 436 25.66 6.12 -31.24
C ARG A 436 25.81 6.42 -32.72
N GLU A 437 26.19 7.65 -32.99
CA GLU A 437 26.65 8.20 -34.27
C GLU A 437 27.92 7.48 -34.80
N GLU A 438 28.09 6.19 -34.54
CA GLU A 438 29.21 5.37 -35.02
C GLU A 438 28.98 4.91 -36.48
N GLU A 439 27.77 5.04 -37.05
CA GLU A 439 27.52 4.76 -38.47
C GLU A 439 27.85 5.92 -39.43
N TRP A 440 28.04 7.15 -38.93
CA TRP A 440 28.35 8.31 -39.79
C TRP A 440 29.83 8.43 -40.17
N TYR A 441 30.74 7.71 -39.49
CA TYR A 441 32.16 7.68 -39.86
C TYR A 441 32.50 6.71 -40.99
N HIS A 442 31.56 5.86 -41.45
CA HIS A 442 31.79 4.92 -42.55
C HIS A 442 31.27 5.37 -43.92
N TYR A 443 30.67 6.56 -44.04
CA TYR A 443 30.18 7.11 -45.32
C TYR A 443 30.72 8.50 -45.68
N ARG A 444 31.99 8.79 -45.34
CA ARG A 444 32.79 9.80 -46.05
C ARG A 444 34.14 9.20 -46.45
N ASN A 445 34.13 8.49 -47.58
CA ASN A 445 35.29 8.36 -48.46
C ASN A 445 35.07 9.25 -49.67
#